data_AF-A0A665THR7-F1
#
_entry.id   AF-A0A665THR7-F1
#
_cell.length_a   1.000
_cell.length_b   1.000
_cell.length_c   1.000
_cell.angle_alpha   90.00
_cell.angle_beta   90.00
_cell.angle_gamma   90.00
#
_symmetry.space_group_name_H-M   'P 1'
#
loop_
_entity.id
_entity.type
_entity.pdbx_description
1 polymer ?
#
loop_
_entity_poly.entity_id
_entity_poly.type
_entity_poly.pdbx_seq_one_letter_code
_entity_poly.pdbx_strand_id
1 'polypeptide(L)'
;MGDRFVLVGGYGSQQQTNDIQELASKRVDIQKKRFYLDVKQSIRGRFLKIAEVWIGRGRHDNIRKSKLTLSMSMAPALRYCLGDFIDYYARIGLRGVSDDHAHRVLKSEFIERDNRKYFLDLKENQRGRFLRIRQTVSKGHGTMGYYGQGIEQTIVLPAQGLIEFRDALSQLIEDYGDEDSENRGRLPEAASFRVDNKRFYFDVGSNRYGVFLKISEVRQPYRNTITVPLKAWARFGENFIRYEEEMRRIFSCHKEKRTDGRQDSEEQD
;
A
#
# COMPACT_ATOMS: atom_id res chain seq x y z
N MET A 1 -5.76 -55.35 -24.61
CA MET A 1 -5.63 -55.09 -23.16
C MET A 1 -4.52 -54.06 -23.04
N GLY A 2 -4.80 -52.76 -23.08
CA GLY A 2 -5.29 -51.97 -21.93
C GLY A 2 -4.04 -51.50 -21.15
N ASP A 3 -3.75 -50.24 -20.88
CA ASP A 3 -4.60 -49.04 -20.86
C ASP A 3 -3.71 -47.78 -20.90
N ARG A 4 -4.31 -46.66 -21.33
CA ARG A 4 -3.74 -45.31 -21.22
C ARG A 4 -3.68 -44.88 -19.75
N PHE A 5 -2.61 -44.20 -19.34
CA PHE A 5 -2.74 -43.12 -18.36
C PHE A 5 -1.89 -41.92 -18.78
N VAL A 6 -2.58 -40.90 -19.25
CA VAL A 6 -2.13 -39.51 -19.29
C VAL A 6 -2.32 -38.95 -17.88
N LEU A 7 -1.28 -38.34 -17.31
CA LEU A 7 -1.46 -37.34 -16.25
C LEU A 7 -0.82 -36.03 -16.68
N VAL A 8 -1.74 -35.14 -17.05
CA VAL A 8 -1.67 -33.69 -17.05
C VAL A 8 -1.30 -33.18 -15.65
N GLY A 9 -0.59 -32.06 -15.60
CA GLY A 9 -0.87 -31.03 -14.60
C GLY A 9 0.20 -30.79 -13.57
N GLY A 10 0.99 -29.74 -13.82
CA GLY A 10 1.81 -29.09 -12.81
C GLY A 10 2.10 -27.67 -13.26
N TYR A 11 1.05 -26.85 -13.38
CA TYR A 11 1.20 -25.41 -13.50
C TYR A 11 2.06 -24.93 -12.34
N GLY A 12 3.35 -24.70 -12.61
CA GLY A 12 4.19 -23.87 -11.76
C GLY A 12 3.49 -22.53 -11.70
N SER A 13 2.84 -22.27 -10.57
CA SER A 13 2.36 -20.96 -10.18
C SER A 13 3.57 -20.03 -10.20
N GLN A 14 3.77 -19.36 -11.35
CA GLN A 14 4.56 -18.16 -11.44
C GLN A 14 3.92 -17.17 -10.47
N GLN A 15 4.44 -17.19 -9.24
CA GLN A 15 4.26 -16.13 -8.29
C GLN A 15 4.79 -14.89 -8.99
N GLN A 16 3.86 -14.06 -9.45
CA GLN A 16 4.07 -12.68 -9.83
C GLN A 16 5.05 -12.08 -8.83
N THR A 17 6.32 -11.97 -9.22
CA THR A 17 7.35 -11.36 -8.41
C THR A 17 7.00 -9.89 -8.34
N ASN A 18 6.22 -9.53 -7.33
CA ASN A 18 5.95 -8.15 -6.99
C ASN A 18 7.29 -7.42 -6.94
N ASP A 19 7.38 -6.27 -7.63
CA ASP A 19 8.51 -5.32 -7.60
C ASP A 19 8.68 -4.70 -6.19
N ILE A 20 8.89 -5.55 -5.19
CA ILE A 20 9.07 -5.20 -3.79
C ILE A 20 10.44 -5.69 -3.37
N GLN A 21 11.37 -4.75 -3.22
CA GLN A 21 12.71 -5.02 -2.70
C GLN A 21 12.70 -4.90 -1.18
N GLU A 22 13.29 -5.87 -0.48
CA GLU A 22 13.57 -5.75 0.95
C GLU A 22 14.86 -4.96 1.14
N LEU A 23 14.81 -3.90 1.93
CA LEU A 23 15.96 -3.02 2.22
C LEU A 23 16.62 -3.40 3.54
N ALA A 24 15.81 -3.72 4.55
CA ALA A 24 16.26 -4.18 5.85
C ALA A 24 15.21 -5.07 6.51
N SER A 25 15.67 -5.94 7.41
CA SER A 25 14.81 -6.68 8.33
C SER A 25 15.44 -6.65 9.72
N LYS A 26 14.67 -6.22 10.72
CA LYS A 26 15.04 -6.33 12.13
C LYS A 26 14.09 -7.25 12.86
N ARG A 27 14.65 -8.06 13.76
CA ARG A 27 13.90 -8.98 14.61
C ARG A 27 13.91 -8.50 16.05
N VAL A 28 12.74 -8.40 16.67
CA VAL A 28 12.58 -8.09 18.08
C VAL A 28 11.83 -9.23 18.75
N ASP A 29 12.48 -9.93 19.67
CA ASP A 29 11.90 -11.04 20.43
C ASP A 29 11.38 -10.49 21.76
N ILE A 30 10.08 -10.59 22.00
CA ILE A 30 9.42 -10.07 23.22
C ILE A 30 8.56 -11.18 23.83
N GLN A 31 8.93 -11.66 25.01
CA GLN A 31 8.28 -12.79 25.69
C GLN A 31 8.14 -14.01 24.76
N LYS A 32 6.91 -14.44 24.46
CA LYS A 32 6.57 -15.57 23.58
C LYS A 32 6.22 -15.13 22.16
N LYS A 33 6.62 -13.91 21.75
CA LYS A 33 6.36 -13.33 20.43
C LYS A 33 7.66 -12.89 19.77
N ARG A 34 7.71 -13.00 18.45
CA ARG A 34 8.75 -12.44 17.59
C ARG A 34 8.12 -11.44 16.65
N PHE A 35 8.71 -10.26 16.58
CA PHE A 35 8.34 -9.20 15.66
C PHE A 35 9.41 -9.07 14.58
N TYR A 36 9.00 -9.10 13.33
CA TYR A 36 9.86 -8.81 12.18
C TYR A 36 9.46 -7.44 11.64
N LEU A 37 10.40 -6.51 11.64
CA LEU A 37 10.26 -5.16 11.11
C LEU A 37 11.03 -5.11 9.80
N ASP A 38 10.33 -5.31 8.70
CA ASP A 38 10.92 -5.30 7.36
C ASP A 38 10.70 -3.94 6.71
N VAL A 39 11.77 -3.22 6.39
CA VAL A 39 11.69 -2.05 5.50
C VAL A 39 11.74 -2.56 4.07
N LYS A 40 10.71 -2.26 3.30
CA LYS A 40 10.59 -2.67 1.90
C LYS A 40 10.34 -1.48 1.00
N GLN A 41 10.83 -1.57 -0.22
CA GLN A 41 10.66 -0.59 -1.27
C GLN A 41 9.69 -1.13 -2.31
N SER A 42 8.62 -0.38 -2.61
CA SER A 42 7.79 -0.61 -3.79
C SER A 42 7.90 0.56 -4.78
N ILE A 43 7.23 0.42 -5.93
CA ILE A 43 7.00 1.53 -6.88
C ILE A 43 6.28 2.73 -6.25
N ARG A 44 5.55 2.53 -5.14
CA ARG A 44 4.81 3.59 -4.42
C ARG A 44 5.63 4.28 -3.33
N GLY A 45 6.90 3.93 -3.18
CA GLY A 45 7.75 4.39 -2.08
C GLY A 45 8.05 3.30 -1.05
N ARG A 46 8.78 3.70 0.00
CA ARG A 46 9.16 2.81 1.11
C ARG A 46 8.03 2.59 2.09
N PHE A 47 7.97 1.38 2.62
CA PHE A 47 7.03 1.03 3.66
C PHE A 47 7.66 0.06 4.67
N LEU A 48 7.21 0.17 5.90
CA LEU A 48 7.52 -0.76 6.98
C LEU A 48 6.44 -1.84 7.04
N LYS A 49 6.86 -3.10 7.04
CA LYS A 49 5.99 -4.25 7.29
C LYS A 49 6.37 -4.86 8.63
N ILE A 50 5.42 -4.90 9.55
CA ILE A 50 5.60 -5.45 10.89
C ILE A 50 4.83 -6.77 10.97
N ALA A 51 5.52 -7.88 11.16
CA ALA A 51 4.91 -9.20 11.32
C ALA A 51 5.09 -9.68 12.77
N GLU A 52 4.01 -10.13 13.39
CA GLU A 52 4.00 -10.74 14.71
C GLU A 52 3.82 -12.25 14.58
N VAL A 53 4.71 -13.01 15.23
CA VAL A 53 4.70 -14.47 15.25
C VAL A 53 4.78 -14.97 16.68
N TRP A 54 3.85 -15.84 17.09
CA TRP A 54 3.90 -16.52 18.38
C TRP A 54 4.87 -17.70 18.35
N ILE A 55 5.73 -17.83 19.36
CA ILE A 55 6.79 -18.86 19.45
C ILE A 55 6.66 -19.82 20.64
N GLY A 56 5.56 -19.76 21.40
CA GLY A 56 5.36 -20.67 22.54
C GLY A 56 5.09 -22.12 22.10
N ARG A 57 5.78 -23.09 22.71
CA ARG A 57 5.53 -24.53 22.52
C ARG A 57 4.10 -24.89 22.96
N GLY A 58 3.36 -25.68 22.15
CA GLY A 58 2.04 -26.22 22.51
C GLY A 58 0.82 -25.70 21.72
N ARG A 59 0.98 -24.79 20.75
CA ARG A 59 -0.05 -24.50 19.75
C ARG A 59 0.50 -24.77 18.35
N HIS A 60 0.43 -26.03 17.92
CA HIS A 60 0.84 -26.40 16.57
C HIS A 60 -0.21 -26.03 15.50
N ASP A 61 -1.47 -25.81 15.91
CA ASP A 61 -2.60 -25.82 14.95
C ASP A 61 -3.10 -24.44 14.53
N ASN A 62 -2.54 -23.34 15.05
CA ASN A 62 -2.89 -21.99 14.60
C ASN A 62 -1.87 -20.96 15.09
N ILE A 63 -0.66 -20.95 14.51
CA ILE A 63 0.25 -19.80 14.62
C ILE A 63 -0.45 -18.63 13.92
N ARG A 64 -1.21 -17.84 14.69
CA ARG A 64 -1.79 -16.59 14.20
C ARG A 64 -0.63 -15.66 13.86
N LYS A 65 -0.33 -15.54 12.57
CA LYS A 65 0.59 -14.55 12.03
C LYS A 65 -0.21 -13.27 11.82
N SER A 66 -0.02 -12.30 12.70
CA SER A 66 -0.54 -10.95 12.52
C SER A 66 0.45 -10.13 11.71
N LYS A 67 -0.04 -9.20 10.90
CA LYS A 67 0.80 -8.27 10.15
C LYS A 67 0.18 -6.89 10.11
N LEU A 68 1.03 -5.89 10.09
CA LEU A 68 0.70 -4.48 9.92
C LEU A 68 1.61 -3.90 8.84
N THR A 69 1.07 -3.08 7.93
CA THR A 69 1.87 -2.35 6.95
C THR A 69 1.69 -0.86 7.15
N LEU A 70 2.78 -0.11 7.27
CA LEU A 70 2.81 1.32 7.51
C LEU A 70 3.75 2.01 6.50
N SER A 71 3.38 3.18 6.01
CA SER A 71 4.28 4.01 5.18
C SER A 71 5.50 4.43 5.99
N MET A 72 6.71 4.43 5.40
CA MET A 72 7.90 4.94 6.12
C MET A 72 7.71 6.39 6.58
N SER A 73 6.93 7.18 5.83
CA SER A 73 6.58 8.55 6.19
C SER A 73 5.73 8.66 7.48
N MET A 74 5.10 7.58 7.94
CA MET A 74 4.36 7.53 9.22
C MET A 74 5.20 6.93 10.35
N ALA A 75 6.37 6.35 10.06
CA ALA A 75 7.21 5.69 11.06
C ALA A 75 7.68 6.65 12.17
N PRO A 76 8.05 7.92 11.88
CA PRO A 76 8.39 8.89 12.93
C PRO A 76 7.25 9.15 13.91
N ALA A 77 6.01 9.26 13.42
CA ALA A 77 4.83 9.47 14.26
C ALA A 77 4.59 8.24 15.16
N LEU A 78 4.71 7.02 14.61
CA LEU A 78 4.62 5.80 15.40
C LEU A 78 5.71 5.75 16.49
N ARG A 79 6.96 6.08 16.16
CA ARG A 79 8.08 6.16 17.11
C ARG A 79 7.80 7.14 18.23
N TYR A 80 7.29 8.33 17.90
CA TYR A 80 6.94 9.36 18.89
C TYR A 80 5.85 8.85 19.86
N CYS A 81 4.74 8.31 19.33
CA CYS A 81 3.68 7.74 20.16
C CYS A 81 4.20 6.62 21.07
N LEU A 82 5.11 5.76 20.59
CA LEU A 82 5.73 4.72 21.42
C LEU A 82 6.49 5.33 22.61
N GLY A 83 7.19 6.46 22.41
CA GLY A 83 7.81 7.22 23.50
C GLY A 83 6.80 7.63 24.57
N ASP A 84 5.70 8.26 24.17
CA ASP A 84 4.63 8.68 25.10
C ASP A 84 4.03 7.50 25.88
N PHE A 85 3.85 6.34 25.23
CA PHE A 85 3.37 5.12 25.88
C PHE A 85 4.39 4.55 26.87
N ILE A 86 5.69 4.60 26.56
CA ILE A 86 6.77 4.15 27.46
C ILE A 86 6.78 5.02 28.71
N ASP A 87 6.75 6.34 28.56
CA ASP A 87 6.75 7.28 29.68
C ASP A 87 5.51 7.09 30.57
N TYR A 88 4.35 6.91 29.94
CA TYR A 88 3.12 6.61 30.68
C TYR A 88 3.22 5.26 31.40
N TYR A 89 3.70 4.20 30.74
CA TYR A 89 3.88 2.87 31.32
C TYR A 89 4.84 2.88 32.53
N ALA A 90 5.92 3.66 32.46
CA ALA A 90 6.84 3.85 33.58
C ALA A 90 6.14 4.50 34.80
N ARG A 91 5.33 5.54 34.58
CA ARG A 91 4.59 6.23 35.65
C ARG A 91 3.57 5.32 36.34
N ILE A 92 2.85 4.49 35.58
CA ILE A 92 1.87 3.54 36.15
C ILE A 92 2.51 2.26 36.70
N GLY A 93 3.79 2.00 36.42
CA GLY A 93 4.55 0.91 37.07
C GLY A 93 4.88 1.24 38.52
N LEU A 94 5.01 2.53 38.86
CA LEU A 94 5.29 3.03 40.20
C LEU A 94 4.06 3.09 41.11
N ARG A 95 2.85 3.10 40.52
CA ARG A 95 1.58 3.04 41.26
C ARG A 95 1.16 1.57 41.30
N GLY A 96 1.31 0.93 42.47
CA GLY A 96 1.08 -0.50 42.68
C GLY A 96 -0.20 -1.05 42.04
N VAL A 97 -0.19 -2.35 41.73
CA VAL A 97 -1.25 -3.05 41.01
C VAL A 97 -2.58 -2.91 41.78
N SER A 98 -3.53 -2.16 41.23
CA SER A 98 -4.91 -2.14 41.71
C SER A 98 -5.52 -3.51 41.46
N ASP A 99 -6.03 -4.17 42.49
CA ASP A 99 -6.54 -5.55 42.46
C ASP A 99 -7.73 -5.78 41.51
N ASP A 100 -8.29 -4.69 40.97
CA ASP A 100 -9.37 -4.68 40.01
C ASP A 100 -8.85 -4.95 38.58
N HIS A 101 -8.48 -6.20 38.31
CA HIS A 101 -7.90 -6.67 37.04
C HIS A 101 -8.91 -6.77 35.88
N ALA A 102 -9.90 -5.89 35.83
CA ALA A 102 -10.83 -5.79 34.73
C ALA A 102 -10.10 -5.41 33.43
N HIS A 103 -10.54 -5.96 32.30
CA HIS A 103 -10.05 -5.58 30.98
C HIS A 103 -10.31 -4.08 30.74
N ARG A 104 -9.29 -3.23 30.98
CA ARG A 104 -9.40 -1.78 30.80
C ARG A 104 -8.39 -1.23 29.80
N VAL A 105 -8.78 -0.14 29.15
CA VAL A 105 -7.90 0.68 28.31
C VAL A 105 -7.26 1.73 29.19
N LEU A 106 -5.94 1.79 29.20
CA LEU A 106 -5.16 2.70 30.04
C LEU A 106 -4.87 4.03 29.32
N LYS A 107 -4.53 3.96 28.04
CA LYS A 107 -4.24 5.12 27.18
C LYS A 107 -4.53 4.73 25.73
N SER A 108 -5.10 5.65 24.96
CA SER A 108 -5.34 5.50 23.52
C SER A 108 -4.77 6.69 22.78
N GLU A 109 -4.17 6.43 21.62
CA GLU A 109 -3.68 7.42 20.67
C GLU A 109 -4.06 6.97 19.26
N PHE A 110 -4.00 7.89 18.29
CA PHE A 110 -4.14 7.53 16.89
C PHE A 110 -3.18 8.32 16.01
N ILE A 111 -2.77 7.70 14.91
CA ILE A 111 -2.01 8.36 13.84
C ILE A 111 -2.79 8.23 12.53
N GLU A 112 -2.89 9.33 11.80
CA GLU A 112 -3.61 9.39 10.52
C GLU A 112 -2.75 10.04 9.45
N ARG A 113 -2.72 9.41 8.26
CA ARG A 113 -2.11 9.96 7.06
C ARG A 113 -2.71 9.29 5.83
N ASP A 114 -2.98 10.04 4.76
CA ASP A 114 -3.41 9.53 3.45
C ASP A 114 -4.55 8.48 3.52
N ASN A 115 -5.62 8.78 4.27
CA ASN A 115 -6.78 7.89 4.52
C ASN A 115 -6.49 6.57 5.25
N ARG A 116 -5.31 6.45 5.87
CA ARG A 116 -4.97 5.34 6.78
C ARG A 116 -4.94 5.86 8.20
N LYS A 117 -5.76 5.26 9.06
CA LYS A 117 -5.78 5.53 10.50
C LYS A 117 -5.24 4.31 11.23
N TYR A 118 -4.32 4.53 12.15
CA TYR A 118 -3.83 3.51 13.07
C TYR A 118 -4.23 3.91 14.47
N PHE A 119 -4.94 3.04 15.16
CA PHE A 119 -5.34 3.19 16.55
C PHE A 119 -4.37 2.43 17.43
N LEU A 120 -3.86 3.07 18.47
CA LEU A 120 -2.91 2.54 19.42
C LEU A 120 -3.56 2.53 20.81
N ASP A 121 -3.86 1.35 21.34
CA ASP A 121 -4.49 1.20 22.64
C ASP A 121 -3.56 0.47 23.61
N LEU A 122 -3.08 1.14 24.65
CA LEU A 122 -2.42 0.48 25.78
C LEU A 122 -3.48 -0.10 26.70
N LYS A 123 -3.49 -1.41 26.88
CA LYS A 123 -4.51 -2.15 27.63
C LYS A 123 -3.89 -3.00 28.72
N GLU A 124 -4.67 -3.30 29.74
CA GLU A 124 -4.34 -4.17 30.86
C GLU A 124 -5.27 -5.38 30.88
N ASN A 125 -4.72 -6.57 31.14
CA ASN A 125 -5.47 -7.79 31.39
C ASN A 125 -4.76 -8.65 32.46
N GLN A 126 -5.35 -9.79 32.81
CA GLN A 126 -4.78 -10.76 33.75
C GLN A 126 -3.36 -11.27 33.38
N ARG A 127 -2.98 -11.18 32.10
CA ARG A 127 -1.65 -11.58 31.61
C ARG A 127 -0.64 -10.44 31.60
N GLY A 128 -1.06 -9.23 31.97
CA GLY A 128 -0.24 -8.02 31.99
C GLY A 128 -0.72 -6.93 31.03
N ARG A 129 0.16 -5.97 30.77
CA ARG A 129 -0.11 -4.81 29.93
C ARG A 129 0.42 -5.01 28.51
N PHE A 130 -0.31 -4.54 27.51
CA PHE A 130 0.05 -4.67 26.11
C PHE A 130 -0.47 -3.49 25.28
N LEU A 131 0.29 -3.10 24.27
CA LEU A 131 -0.11 -2.11 23.27
C LEU A 131 -0.70 -2.84 22.06
N ARG A 132 -1.94 -2.51 21.71
CA ARG A 132 -2.61 -3.00 20.50
C ARG A 132 -2.56 -1.92 19.44
N ILE A 133 -1.96 -2.23 18.28
CA ILE A 133 -1.91 -1.32 17.14
C ILE A 133 -2.80 -1.90 16.04
N ARG A 134 -3.85 -1.17 15.67
CA ARG A 134 -4.84 -1.59 14.68
C ARG A 134 -4.92 -0.59 13.54
N GLN A 135 -4.72 -1.05 12.32
CA GLN A 135 -4.94 -0.26 11.12
C GLN A 135 -6.39 -0.39 10.67
N THR A 136 -7.01 0.75 10.42
CA THR A 136 -8.26 0.87 9.69
C THR A 136 -8.04 1.74 8.45
N VAL A 137 -8.59 1.32 7.33
CA VAL A 137 -8.65 2.16 6.13
C VAL A 137 -9.99 2.88 6.20
N SER A 138 -10.02 4.20 6.06
CA SER A 138 -11.28 4.93 5.92
C SER A 138 -11.98 4.40 4.66
N LYS A 139 -12.97 3.54 4.84
CA LYS A 139 -13.89 3.16 3.77
C LYS A 139 -14.61 4.45 3.39
N GLY A 140 -14.35 4.97 2.20
CA GLY A 140 -15.11 6.11 1.67
C GLY A 140 -16.61 5.81 1.78
N HIS A 141 -17.38 6.83 2.17
CA HIS A 141 -18.83 6.81 2.15
C HIS A 141 -19.30 6.40 0.74
N GLY A 142 -19.87 5.20 0.59
CA GLY A 142 -20.43 4.77 -0.70
C GLY A 142 -20.48 3.28 -1.01
N THR A 143 -19.91 2.38 -0.20
CA THR A 143 -20.04 0.93 -0.47
C THR A 143 -20.35 0.14 0.80
N MET A 144 -21.64 0.11 1.14
CA MET A 144 -22.26 -1.05 1.76
C MET A 144 -22.24 -2.18 0.71
N GLY A 145 -21.19 -3.00 0.72
CA GLY A 145 -20.98 -4.08 -0.25
C GLY A 145 -20.80 -5.41 0.46
N TYR A 146 -21.67 -6.36 0.13
CA TYR A 146 -21.87 -7.70 0.68
C TYR A 146 -20.67 -8.68 0.61
N TYR A 147 -19.46 -8.23 0.31
CA TYR A 147 -18.24 -9.04 0.30
C TYR A 147 -17.04 -8.24 0.84
N GLY A 148 -16.47 -8.71 1.94
CA GLY A 148 -15.17 -8.25 2.45
C GLY A 148 -15.25 -7.34 3.67
N GLN A 149 -15.36 -7.95 4.85
CA GLN A 149 -14.76 -7.36 6.05
C GLN A 149 -13.33 -6.95 5.70
N GLY A 150 -13.02 -5.66 5.78
CA GLY A 150 -11.64 -5.21 5.65
C GLY A 150 -10.85 -5.94 6.73
N ILE A 151 -9.92 -6.80 6.34
CA ILE A 151 -9.09 -7.56 7.27
C ILE A 151 -8.39 -6.53 8.15
N GLU A 152 -8.84 -6.39 9.40
CA GLU A 152 -8.21 -5.48 10.35
C GLU A 152 -6.79 -5.98 10.59
N GLN A 153 -5.81 -5.22 10.08
CA GLN A 153 -4.41 -5.49 10.32
C GLN A 153 -4.10 -5.02 11.74
N THR A 154 -3.84 -5.97 12.63
CA THR A 154 -3.63 -5.72 14.05
C THR A 154 -2.41 -6.47 14.54
N ILE A 155 -1.60 -5.82 15.37
CA ILE A 155 -0.49 -6.44 16.09
C ILE A 155 -0.62 -6.09 17.58
N VAL A 156 -0.13 -6.98 18.44
CA VAL A 156 -0.22 -6.83 19.90
C VAL A 156 1.16 -6.96 20.53
N LEU A 157 1.71 -5.84 20.99
CA LEU A 157 3.04 -5.75 21.58
C LEU A 157 2.92 -5.80 23.12
N PRO A 158 3.60 -6.74 23.81
CA PRO A 158 3.72 -6.68 25.27
C PRO A 158 4.39 -5.37 25.70
N ALA A 159 3.86 -4.73 26.76
CA ALA A 159 4.34 -3.41 27.20
C ALA A 159 5.82 -3.42 27.62
N GLN A 160 6.32 -4.56 28.11
CA GLN A 160 7.73 -4.74 28.49
C GLN A 160 8.70 -4.60 27.32
N GLY A 161 8.25 -4.83 26.08
CA GLY A 161 9.10 -4.76 24.90
C GLY A 161 8.97 -3.47 24.09
N LEU A 162 8.31 -2.44 24.63
CA LEU A 162 8.05 -1.20 23.90
C LEU A 162 9.34 -0.42 23.62
N ILE A 163 10.32 -0.47 24.53
CA ILE A 163 11.60 0.23 24.39
C ILE A 163 12.40 -0.39 23.24
N GLU A 164 12.58 -1.71 23.26
CA GLU A 164 13.32 -2.42 22.21
C GLU A 164 12.64 -2.25 20.84
N PHE A 165 11.31 -2.26 20.82
CA PHE A 165 10.56 -2.02 19.58
C PHE A 165 10.73 -0.59 19.06
N ARG A 166 10.68 0.42 19.95
CA ARG A 166 10.92 1.83 19.60
C ARG A 166 12.34 2.03 19.10
N ASP A 167 13.33 1.43 19.74
CA ASP A 167 14.74 1.63 19.39
C ASP A 167 15.06 0.94 18.06
N ALA A 168 14.54 -0.26 17.83
CA ALA A 168 14.62 -0.91 16.51
C ALA A 168 13.96 -0.07 15.42
N LEU A 169 12.79 0.52 15.69
CA LEU A 169 12.12 1.44 14.77
C LEU A 169 12.92 2.72 14.53
N SER A 170 13.55 3.27 15.57
CA SER A 170 14.37 4.49 15.50
C SER A 170 15.53 4.30 14.54
N GLN A 171 16.29 3.22 14.71
CA GLN A 171 17.41 2.90 13.83
C GLN A 171 16.94 2.69 12.38
N LEU A 172 15.80 2.03 12.14
CA LEU A 172 15.26 1.87 10.78
C LEU A 172 14.83 3.21 10.15
N ILE A 173 14.38 4.17 10.95
CA ILE A 173 14.06 5.52 10.48
C ILE A 173 15.34 6.30 10.20
N GLU A 174 16.37 6.19 11.03
CA GLU A 174 17.67 6.82 10.80
C GLU A 174 18.33 6.27 9.52
N ASP A 175 18.29 4.95 9.32
CA ASP A 175 18.92 4.29 8.17
C ASP A 175 18.12 4.47 6.86
N TYR A 176 16.78 4.57 6.92
CA TYR A 176 15.91 4.49 5.73
C TYR A 176 14.80 5.54 5.64
N GLY A 177 14.68 6.45 6.61
CA GLY A 177 13.54 7.36 6.79
C GLY A 177 13.49 8.57 5.85
N ASP A 178 14.59 8.90 5.17
CA ASP A 178 14.72 10.20 4.49
C ASP A 178 15.04 10.17 2.98
N GLU A 179 15.30 9.02 2.35
CA GLU A 179 15.72 9.05 0.93
C GLU A 179 14.56 9.14 -0.09
N ASP A 180 13.30 9.25 0.36
CA ASP A 180 12.16 9.45 -0.56
C ASP A 180 11.86 10.94 -0.82
N SER A 181 12.45 11.91 -0.09
CA SER A 181 12.20 13.34 -0.30
C SER A 181 13.30 14.09 -1.07
N GLU A 182 14.58 13.74 -0.93
CA GLU A 182 15.67 14.50 -1.56
C GLU A 182 16.43 13.76 -2.67
N ASN A 183 16.54 12.41 -2.61
CA ASN A 183 17.39 11.66 -3.54
C ASN A 183 16.63 10.97 -4.69
N ARG A 184 15.29 11.08 -4.72
CA ARG A 184 14.47 10.74 -5.88
C ARG A 184 14.13 12.00 -6.63
N GLY A 185 15.00 12.38 -7.57
CA GLY A 185 14.81 13.54 -8.43
C GLY A 185 13.34 13.68 -8.83
N ARG A 186 12.73 14.81 -8.42
CA ARG A 186 11.34 15.24 -8.65
C ARG A 186 10.73 14.54 -9.88
N LEU A 187 10.14 13.36 -9.69
CA LEU A 187 9.36 12.75 -10.76
C LEU A 187 8.12 13.62 -10.96
N PRO A 188 7.68 13.83 -12.21
CA PRO A 188 6.52 14.67 -12.49
C PRO A 188 5.29 14.23 -11.69
N GLU A 189 4.45 15.20 -11.33
CA GLU A 189 3.16 14.91 -10.72
C GLU A 189 2.33 14.02 -11.66
N ALA A 190 1.67 13.03 -11.08
CA ALA A 190 0.83 12.11 -11.85
C ALA A 190 -0.34 12.87 -12.48
N ALA A 191 -0.56 12.67 -13.78
CA ALA A 191 -1.68 13.27 -14.48
C ALA A 191 -2.84 12.27 -14.58
N SER A 192 -4.08 12.77 -14.52
CA SER A 192 -5.25 11.94 -14.82
C SER A 192 -6.36 12.77 -15.44
N PHE A 193 -7.15 12.13 -16.30
CA PHE A 193 -8.36 12.74 -16.84
C PHE A 193 -9.46 11.69 -17.01
N ARG A 194 -10.69 12.16 -17.13
CA ARG A 194 -11.88 11.31 -17.30
C ARG A 194 -12.45 11.52 -18.71
N VAL A 195 -12.81 10.42 -19.37
CA VAL A 195 -13.58 10.41 -20.61
C VAL A 195 -14.69 9.40 -20.44
N ASP A 196 -15.94 9.83 -20.60
CA ASP A 196 -17.14 9.01 -20.40
C ASP A 196 -17.16 8.30 -19.01
N ASN A 197 -17.26 6.97 -19.03
CA ASN A 197 -17.20 6.09 -17.86
C ASN A 197 -15.79 5.50 -17.62
N LYS A 198 -14.75 6.11 -18.21
CA LYS A 198 -13.35 5.69 -18.10
C LYS A 198 -12.52 6.80 -17.46
N ARG A 199 -11.53 6.39 -16.67
CA ARG A 199 -10.49 7.30 -16.15
C ARG A 199 -9.13 6.80 -16.58
N PHE A 200 -8.33 7.71 -17.12
CA PHE A 200 -6.95 7.46 -17.50
C PHE A 200 -6.01 8.06 -16.47
N TYR A 201 -5.03 7.28 -16.03
CA TYR A 201 -3.95 7.72 -15.12
C TYR A 201 -2.60 7.60 -15.83
N PHE A 202 -1.73 8.57 -15.59
CA PHE A 202 -0.39 8.69 -16.14
C PHE A 202 0.57 8.88 -14.97
N ASP A 203 1.13 7.78 -14.49
CA ASP A 203 1.99 7.78 -13.31
C ASP A 203 3.44 7.58 -13.74
N VAL A 204 4.31 8.55 -13.48
CA VAL A 204 5.76 8.36 -13.64
C VAL A 204 6.30 7.62 -12.42
N GLY A 205 6.92 6.47 -12.67
CA GLY A 205 7.58 5.65 -11.65
C GLY A 205 9.04 5.44 -11.97
N SER A 206 9.82 5.07 -10.95
CA SER A 206 11.19 4.59 -11.10
C SER A 206 11.36 3.24 -10.42
N ASN A 207 12.16 2.37 -11.02
CA ASN A 207 12.61 1.11 -10.43
C ASN A 207 14.10 0.88 -10.80
N ARG A 208 14.65 -0.28 -10.43
CA ARG A 208 16.05 -0.64 -10.75
C ARG A 208 16.40 -0.67 -12.24
N TYR A 209 15.39 -0.76 -13.11
CA TYR A 209 15.56 -0.78 -14.56
C TYR A 209 15.45 0.62 -15.19
N GLY A 210 15.16 1.65 -14.38
CA GLY A 210 15.06 3.05 -14.80
C GLY A 210 13.68 3.65 -14.57
N VAL A 211 13.46 4.81 -15.19
CA VAL A 211 12.19 5.55 -15.14
C VAL A 211 11.21 4.98 -16.18
N PHE A 212 9.93 4.93 -15.83
CA PHE A 212 8.86 4.44 -16.70
C PHE A 212 7.56 5.23 -16.48
N LEU A 213 6.71 5.25 -17.51
CA LEU A 213 5.37 5.82 -17.47
C LEU A 213 4.36 4.69 -17.43
N LYS A 214 3.52 4.69 -16.40
CA LYS A 214 2.41 3.76 -16.25
C LYS A 214 1.15 4.44 -16.73
N ILE A 215 0.53 3.87 -17.76
CA ILE A 215 -0.75 4.36 -18.29
C ILE A 215 -1.83 3.35 -17.91
N SER A 216 -2.78 3.77 -17.08
CA SER A 216 -3.88 2.92 -16.63
C SER A 216 -5.22 3.43 -17.14
N GLU A 217 -5.95 2.59 -17.86
CA GLU A 217 -7.38 2.77 -18.15
C GLU A 217 -8.20 2.08 -17.06
N VAL A 218 -9.07 2.82 -16.39
CA VAL A 218 -9.92 2.31 -15.31
C VAL A 218 -11.39 2.52 -15.65
N ARG A 219 -12.15 1.42 -15.70
CA ARG A 219 -13.61 1.39 -15.77
C ARG A 219 -14.08 0.28 -14.84
N GLN A 220 -14.68 0.63 -13.71
CA GLN A 220 -15.07 -0.40 -12.72
C GLN A 220 -15.92 -1.51 -13.35
N PRO A 221 -15.62 -2.79 -13.06
CA PRO A 221 -14.58 -3.32 -12.16
C PRO A 221 -13.19 -3.51 -12.81
N TYR A 222 -13.04 -3.18 -14.09
CA TYR A 222 -11.86 -3.46 -14.90
C TYR A 222 -10.79 -2.37 -14.84
N ARG A 223 -9.52 -2.80 -14.87
CA ARG A 223 -8.36 -1.92 -14.99
C ARG A 223 -7.36 -2.54 -15.96
N ASN A 224 -7.11 -1.85 -17.07
CA ASN A 224 -6.07 -2.20 -18.04
C ASN A 224 -4.88 -1.27 -17.83
N THR A 225 -3.66 -1.77 -18.02
CA THR A 225 -2.46 -0.96 -17.75
C THR A 225 -1.31 -1.39 -18.63
N ILE A 226 -0.58 -0.41 -19.15
CA ILE A 226 0.70 -0.59 -19.83
C ILE A 226 1.81 0.16 -19.08
N THR A 227 3.05 -0.28 -19.29
CA THR A 227 4.25 0.36 -18.76
C THR A 227 5.18 0.70 -19.92
N VAL A 228 5.53 1.97 -20.06
CA VAL A 228 6.37 2.47 -21.15
C VAL A 228 7.71 2.95 -20.55
N PRO A 229 8.85 2.34 -20.88
CA PRO A 229 10.15 2.77 -20.35
C PRO A 229 10.52 4.15 -20.91
N LEU A 230 11.25 4.97 -20.13
CA LEU A 230 11.64 6.35 -20.49
C LEU A 230 12.23 6.46 -21.90
N LYS A 231 13.09 5.50 -22.27
CA LYS A 231 13.73 5.44 -23.60
C LYS A 231 12.76 5.36 -24.79
N ALA A 232 11.49 5.02 -24.56
CA ALA A 232 10.47 4.91 -25.59
C ALA A 232 9.46 6.08 -25.59
N TRP A 233 9.52 7.00 -24.62
CA TRP A 233 8.50 8.05 -24.48
C TRP A 233 8.43 8.98 -25.68
N ALA A 234 9.58 9.42 -26.21
CA ALA A 234 9.63 10.30 -27.38
C ALA A 234 8.90 9.66 -28.58
N ARG A 235 9.23 8.41 -28.91
CA ARG A 235 8.58 7.66 -29.99
C ARG A 235 7.09 7.45 -29.75
N PHE A 236 6.70 7.19 -28.50
CA PHE A 236 5.29 7.03 -28.15
C PHE A 236 4.56 8.36 -28.41
N GLY A 237 5.05 9.47 -27.88
CA GLY A 237 4.47 10.81 -28.05
C GLY A 237 4.39 11.26 -29.52
N GLU A 238 5.46 11.06 -30.30
CA GLU A 238 5.49 11.38 -31.74
C GLU A 238 4.38 10.67 -32.51
N ASN A 239 4.14 9.38 -32.23
CA ASN A 239 3.06 8.64 -32.86
C ASN A 239 1.68 9.19 -32.47
N PHE A 240 1.47 9.59 -31.21
CA PHE A 240 0.20 10.21 -30.79
C PHE A 240 -0.08 11.51 -31.54
N ILE A 241 0.91 12.40 -31.62
CA ILE A 241 0.78 13.69 -32.32
C ILE A 241 0.49 13.45 -33.81
N ARG A 242 1.25 12.56 -34.45
CA ARG A 242 1.06 12.20 -35.86
C ARG A 242 -0.35 11.69 -36.14
N TYR A 243 -0.85 10.74 -35.33
CA TYR A 243 -2.18 10.19 -35.52
C TYR A 243 -3.29 11.20 -35.20
N GLU A 244 -3.08 12.09 -34.24
CA GLU A 244 -4.02 13.18 -33.96
C GLU A 244 -4.19 14.09 -35.18
N GLU A 245 -3.08 14.52 -35.78
CA GLU A 245 -3.09 15.35 -36.99
C GLU A 245 -3.75 14.64 -38.18
N GLU A 246 -3.43 13.37 -38.39
CA GLU A 246 -3.99 12.57 -39.48
C GLU A 246 -5.51 12.41 -39.32
N MET A 247 -5.97 12.08 -38.11
CA MET A 247 -7.40 12.01 -37.82
C MET A 247 -8.09 13.36 -38.02
N ARG A 248 -7.46 14.46 -37.59
CA ARG A 248 -7.99 15.82 -37.81
C ARG A 248 -8.19 16.12 -39.30
N ARG A 249 -7.25 15.73 -40.17
CA ARG A 249 -7.39 15.88 -41.63
C ARG A 249 -8.55 15.07 -42.20
N ILE A 250 -8.69 13.82 -41.76
CA ILE A 250 -9.80 12.95 -42.20
C ILE A 250 -11.15 13.56 -41.82
N PHE A 251 -11.29 14.05 -40.58
CA PHE A 251 -12.54 14.67 -40.12
C PHE A 251 -12.84 15.99 -40.82
N SER A 252 -11.84 16.84 -41.09
CA SER A 252 -12.03 18.09 -41.85
C SER A 252 -12.45 17.81 -43.30
N CYS A 253 -11.82 16.84 -43.96
CA CYS A 253 -12.19 16.44 -45.32
C CYS A 253 -13.61 15.84 -45.40
N HIS A 254 -14.05 15.13 -44.36
CA HIS A 254 -15.44 14.63 -44.27
C HIS A 254 -16.46 15.74 -44.02
N LYS A 255 -16.06 16.85 -43.41
CA LYS A 255 -16.91 18.02 -43.19
C LYS A 255 -17.12 18.81 -44.48
N GLU A 256 -16.05 19.02 -45.26
CA GLU A 256 -16.10 19.70 -46.56
C GLU A 256 -16.94 18.94 -47.60
N LYS A 257 -16.81 17.60 -47.67
CA LYS A 257 -17.65 16.77 -48.54
C LYS A 257 -19.15 16.77 -48.19
N ARG A 258 -19.52 17.05 -46.93
CA ARG A 258 -20.93 17.18 -46.51
C ARG A 258 -21.51 18.56 -46.78
N THR A 259 -20.69 19.58 -46.90
CA THR A 259 -21.14 20.94 -47.24
C THR A 259 -21.27 21.13 -48.75
N ASP A 260 -20.41 20.51 -49.56
CA ASP A 260 -20.55 20.53 -51.03
C ASP A 260 -21.79 19.78 -51.53
N GLY A 261 -22.07 18.58 -51.00
CA GLY A 261 -23.23 17.79 -51.41
C GLY A 261 -24.61 18.38 -51.03
N ARG A 262 -24.64 19.49 -50.27
CA ARG A 262 -25.85 20.23 -49.93
C ARG A 262 -26.05 21.49 -50.79
N GLN A 263 -25.00 22.01 -51.42
CA GLN A 263 -25.14 23.17 -52.31
C GLN A 263 -25.61 22.77 -53.71
N ASP A 264 -25.28 21.56 -54.17
CA ASP A 264 -25.76 21.05 -55.47
C ASP A 264 -27.23 20.59 -55.48
N SER A 265 -27.92 20.58 -54.33
CA SER A 265 -29.34 20.17 -54.24
C SER A 265 -30.33 21.33 -54.06
N GLU A 266 -29.87 22.59 -53.96
CA GLU A 266 -30.73 23.77 -53.79
C GLU A 266 -30.82 24.68 -55.04
N GLU A 267 -30.22 24.30 -56.19
CA GLU A 267 -30.30 25.05 -57.46
C GLU A 267 -31.10 24.36 -58.59
N GLN A 268 -31.98 23.40 -58.25
CA GLN A 268 -33.00 22.90 -59.18
C GLN A 268 -34.39 22.95 -58.53
N ASP A 269 -34.99 24.14 -58.52
CA ASP A 269 -36.44 24.35 -58.58
C ASP A 269 -36.74 25.72 -59.22
#